data_AF-A0A969PLA7-F1
#
_entry.id   AF-A0A969PLA7-F1
#
_cell.length_a   1.000
_cell.length_b   1.000
_cell.length_c   1.000
_cell.angle_alpha   90.00
_cell.angle_beta   90.00
_cell.angle_gamma   90.00
#
_symmetry.space_group_name_H-M   'P 1'
#
loop_
_entity.id
_entity.type
_entity.pdbx_description
1 polymer ?
#
loop_
_entity_poly.entity_id
_entity_poly.type
_entity_poly.pdbx_seq_one_letter_code
_entity_poly.pdbx_strand_id
1 'polypeptide(L)' 'MSTTKEILGDDGQSLLEHECRTIPKEKLYQPGPDMVRDIYQATDRMPSVLRSLQTLLNGGRLGGTVLMTP' A
#
# COMPACT_ATOMS: atom_id res chain seq x y z
N MET A 1 1.08 -24.19 -17.08
CA MET A 1 1.19 -22.95 -16.29
C MET A 1 0.58 -21.86 -17.15
N SER A 2 -0.68 -21.49 -16.91
CA SER A 2 -1.35 -20.49 -17.74
C SER A 2 -0.77 -19.10 -17.51
N THR A 3 -0.67 -18.32 -18.58
CA THR A 3 -0.19 -16.94 -18.49
C THR A 3 -1.29 -16.05 -17.92
N THR A 4 -0.93 -14.99 -17.17
CA THR A 4 -1.88 -14.10 -16.49
C THR A 4 -3.01 -13.62 -17.42
N LYS A 5 -2.71 -13.34 -18.69
CA LYS A 5 -3.69 -12.96 -19.71
C LYS A 5 -4.75 -14.04 -19.98
N GLU A 6 -4.38 -15.33 -19.94
CA GLU A 6 -5.33 -16.44 -20.15
C GLU A 6 -6.31 -16.59 -18.99
N ILE A 7 -5.89 -16.25 -17.77
CA ILE A 7 -6.75 -16.32 -16.57
C ILE A 7 -7.81 -15.21 -16.57
N LEU A 8 -7.43 -14.03 -17.07
CA LEU A 8 -8.29 -12.86 -17.11
C LEU A 8 -9.25 -12.83 -18.31
N GLY A 9 -9.07 -13.70 -19.31
CA GLY A 9 -9.98 -13.82 -20.46
C GLY A 9 -10.17 -12.50 -21.21
N ASP A 10 -11.40 -12.26 -21.68
CA ASP A 10 -11.75 -11.10 -22.50
C ASP A 10 -11.57 -9.76 -21.78
N ASP A 11 -11.66 -9.74 -20.44
CA ASP A 11 -11.47 -8.53 -19.62
C ASP A 11 -9.99 -8.23 -19.33
N GLY A 12 -9.08 -9.15 -19.64
CA GLY A 12 -7.67 -9.05 -19.26
C GLY A 12 -6.95 -7.85 -19.83
N GLN A 13 -7.33 -7.39 -21.03
CA GLN A 13 -6.75 -6.18 -21.59
C GLN A 13 -7.21 -4.94 -20.85
N SER A 14 -8.52 -4.80 -20.61
CA SER A 14 -9.08 -3.63 -19.92
C SER A 14 -8.61 -3.53 -18.47
N LEU A 15 -8.42 -4.65 -17.78
CA LEU A 15 -8.02 -4.66 -16.37
C LEU A 15 -6.53 -4.38 -16.17
N LEU A 16 -5.67 -4.88 -17.07
CA LEU A 16 -4.22 -4.70 -16.96
C LEU A 16 -3.76 -3.33 -17.48
N GLU A 17 -4.51 -2.72 -18.42
CA GLU A 17 -4.18 -1.42 -19.02
C GLU A 17 -4.94 -0.24 -18.38
N HIS A 18 -5.81 -0.49 -17.39
CA HIS A 18 -6.57 0.58 -16.75
C HIS A 18 -5.67 1.51 -15.92
N GLU A 19 -5.62 2.77 -16.33
CA GLU A 19 -5.03 3.86 -15.56
C GLU A 19 -6.13 4.74 -14.96
N CYS A 20 -6.14 4.90 -13.64
CA CYS A 20 -7.13 5.72 -12.95
C CYS A 20 -6.87 7.21 -13.19
N ARG A 21 -7.73 7.86 -13.98
CA ARG A 21 -7.63 9.30 -14.31
C ARG A 21 -8.37 10.22 -13.34
N THR A 22 -9.19 9.66 -12.45
CA THR A 22 -10.09 10.42 -11.58
C THR A 22 -9.36 11.00 -10.35
N ILE A 23 -8.40 10.25 -9.80
CA ILE A 23 -7.64 10.68 -8.62
C ILE A 23 -6.18 10.79 -9.02
N PRO A 24 -5.59 12.00 -9.01
CA PRO A 24 -4.18 12.17 -9.33
C PRO A 24 -3.30 11.45 -8.30
N LYS A 25 -2.23 10.81 -8.76
CA LYS A 25 -1.34 9.98 -7.94
C LYS A 25 -0.72 10.74 -6.77
N GLU A 26 -0.55 12.05 -6.92
CA GLU A 26 0.02 12.97 -5.93
C GLU A 26 -0.87 13.15 -4.71
N LYS A 27 -2.19 12.86 -4.82
CA LYS A 27 -3.12 12.88 -3.69
C LYS A 27 -3.11 11.57 -2.90
N LEU A 28 -2.42 10.54 -3.38
CA LEU A 28 -2.30 9.27 -2.69
C LEU A 28 -1.07 9.29 -1.78
N TYR A 29 -1.26 8.90 -0.53
CA TYR A 29 -0.15 8.65 0.36
C TYR A 29 0.61 7.42 -0.11
N GLN A 30 1.88 7.60 -0.47
CA GLN A 30 2.72 6.49 -0.87
C GLN A 30 3.11 5.69 0.37
N PRO A 31 3.01 4.35 0.34
CA PRO A 31 3.48 3.52 1.43
C PRO A 31 5.02 3.64 1.51
N GLY A 32 5.51 4.18 2.62
CA GLY A 32 6.93 4.40 2.87
C GLY A 32 7.28 4.17 4.35
N PRO A 33 8.57 4.07 4.69
CA PRO A 33 9.02 3.68 6.03
C PRO A 33 8.50 4.63 7.12
N ASP A 34 8.26 5.88 6.74
CA ASP A 34 7.78 6.95 7.61
C ASP A 34 6.24 7.06 7.66
N MET A 35 5.47 6.11 7.11
CA MET A 35 4.00 6.17 7.07
C MET A 35 3.35 6.36 8.45
N VAL A 36 3.90 5.76 9.51
CA VAL A 36 3.40 5.94 10.89
C VAL A 36 3.63 7.37 11.37
N ARG A 37 4.75 7.98 11.00
CA ARG A 37 5.07 9.37 11.31
C ARG A 37 4.24 10.33 10.45
N ASP A 38 4.19 10.12 9.15
CA ASP A 38 3.65 11.12 8.23
C ASP A 38 2.10 11.09 8.17
N ILE A 39 1.47 9.94 8.44
CA ILE A 39 0.00 9.79 8.39
C ILE A 39 -0.61 9.67 9.79
N TYR A 40 -0.06 8.79 10.63
CA TYR A 40 -0.72 8.43 11.90
C TYR A 40 -0.32 9.34 13.07
N GLN A 41 0.80 10.06 13.00
CA GLN A 41 1.21 10.99 14.07
C GLN A 41 0.23 12.14 14.27
N ALA A 42 -0.39 12.62 13.19
CA ALA A 42 -1.38 13.69 13.24
C ALA A 42 -2.77 13.22 13.75
N THR A 43 -2.93 11.93 14.04
CA THR A 43 -4.20 11.38 14.55
C THR A 43 -4.22 11.38 16.08
N ASP A 44 -5.42 11.41 16.67
CA ASP A 44 -5.63 11.35 18.13
C ASP A 44 -5.42 9.92 18.68
N ARG A 45 -4.27 9.33 18.37
CA ARG A 45 -3.86 7.99 18.81
C ARG A 45 -2.76 8.11 19.84
N MET A 46 -2.89 7.34 20.91
CA MET A 46 -1.88 7.30 21.96
C MET A 46 -0.55 6.75 21.42
N PRO A 47 0.62 7.21 21.93
CA PRO A 47 1.92 6.73 21.49
C PRO A 47 2.14 5.21 21.60
N SER A 48 1.46 4.55 22.54
CA SER A 48 1.47 3.08 22.67
C SER A 48 0.84 2.40 21.44
N VAL A 49 -0.26 2.95 20.94
CA VAL A 49 -0.97 2.45 19.76
C VAL A 49 -0.14 2.67 18.50
N LEU A 50 0.51 3.83 18.38
CA LEU A 50 1.42 4.11 17.25
C LEU A 50 2.60 3.12 17.21
N ARG A 51 3.17 2.77 18.36
CA ARG A 51 4.24 1.76 18.44
C ARG A 51 3.76 0.37 18.02
N SER A 52 2.59 -0.07 18.49
CA SER A 52 2.00 -1.34 18.06
C SER A 52 1.72 -1.35 16.56
N LEU A 53 1.25 -0.22 16.00
CA LEU A 53 1.04 -0.07 14.56
C LEU A 53 2.35 -0.21 13.79
N GLN A 54 3.42 0.42 14.25
CA GLN A 54 4.76 0.29 13.65
C GLN A 54 5.25 -1.15 13.67
N THR A 55 5.07 -1.89 14.77
CA THR A 55 5.47 -3.30 14.87
C THR A 55 4.67 -4.19 13.92
N LEU A 56 3.38 -3.93 13.74
CA LEU A 56 2.52 -4.67 12.81
C LEU A 56 2.88 -4.40 11.35
N LEU A 57 3.21 -3.16 11.01
CA LEU A 57 3.58 -2.76 9.65
C LEU A 57 5.01 -3.20 9.28
N ASN A 58 5.92 -3.28 10.26
CA ASN A 58 7.30 -3.72 10.05
C ASN A 58 7.48 -5.24 10.12
N GLY A 59 6.45 -6.00 10.50
CA GLY A 59 6.58 -7.43 10.85
C GLY A 59 5.58 -8.36 10.16
N GLY A 60 5.93 -9.64 10.08
CA GLY A 60 5.02 -10.72 9.64
C GLY A 60 4.59 -10.62 8.17
N ARG A 61 3.35 -11.04 7.88
CA ARG A 61 2.77 -11.08 6.52
C ARG A 61 2.45 -9.70 5.94
N LEU A 62 2.52 -8.65 6.74
CA LEU A 62 2.38 -7.25 6.34
C LEU A 62 3.75 -6.56 6.21
N GLY A 63 4.81 -7.17 6.74
CA GLY A 63 6.18 -6.73 6.55
C GLY A 63 6.54 -6.76 5.06
N GLY A 64 6.84 -5.59 4.50
CA GLY A 64 7.13 -5.40 3.07
C GLY A 64 5.97 -4.81 2.25
N THR A 65 4.77 -4.66 2.81
CA THR A 65 3.69 -3.88 2.16
C THR A 65 3.95 -2.37 2.24
N VAL A 66 4.58 -1.94 3.34
CA VAL A 66 5.18 -0.63 3.48
C VAL A 66 6.65 -0.80 3.08
N LEU A 67 7.04 -0.28 1.92
CA LEU A 67 8.41 -0.40 1.43
C LEU A 67 9.39 0.16 2.47
N MET A 68 10.08 -0.73 3.18
CA MET A 68 11.24 -0.39 3.99
C MET A 68 12.47 -0.53 3.10
N THR A 69 12.83 0.53 2.39
CA THR A 69 14.16 0.67 1.76
C THR A 69 15.09 1.41 2.72
N PRO A 70 16.33 0.95 2.84
CA PRO A 70 17.51 1.77 2.56
C PRO A 70 17.99 1.57 1.12
#